data_AF-A0AB34FI18-F1
#
_entry.id   AF-A0AB34FI18-F1
#
_cell.length_a   1.000
_cell.length_b   1.000
_cell.length_c   1.000
_cell.angle_alpha   90.00
_cell.angle_beta   90.00
_cell.angle_gamma   90.00
#
_symmetry.space_group_name_H-M   'P 1'
#
loop_
_entity.id
_entity.type
_entity.pdbx_description
1 polymer ?
#
loop_
_entity_poly.entity_id
_entity_poly.type
_entity_poly.pdbx_seq_one_letter_code
_entity_poly.pdbx_strand_id
1 'polypeptide(L)'
;MSRQQAAPPPRAERDDKVNDGKDDGGDDGGDVPPGQLIISEFSGTASSLAEALHINPWDVAGVAERINEALTMSPERRRELHRAVYGRVRERDVRYWVDDLLRLLE
;
A
#
# COMPACT_ATOMS: atom_id res chain seq x y z
N MET A 1 6.72 55.69 11.73
CA MET A 1 6.90 54.86 10.52
C MET A 1 6.38 53.46 10.84
N SER A 2 5.09 53.22 10.59
CA SER A 2 4.42 51.94 10.91
C SER A 2 4.75 50.89 9.86
N ARG A 3 5.27 49.75 10.31
CA ARG A 3 5.58 48.58 9.51
C ARG A 3 4.27 47.85 9.22
N GLN A 4 3.78 47.95 7.98
CA GLN A 4 2.58 47.24 7.56
C GLN A 4 2.92 45.75 7.40
N GLN A 5 2.38 44.91 8.29
CA GLN A 5 2.41 43.46 8.15
C GLN A 5 1.50 43.08 6.96
N ALA A 6 2.09 42.51 5.91
CA ALA A 6 1.34 41.90 4.83
C ALA A 6 0.75 40.56 5.32
N ALA A 7 -0.56 40.36 5.10
CA ALA A 7 -1.24 39.12 5.42
C ALA A 7 -0.69 37.95 4.57
N PRO A 8 -0.60 36.72 5.13
CA PRO A 8 -0.20 35.55 4.36
C PRO A 8 -1.23 35.26 3.25
N PRO A 9 -0.79 34.77 2.07
CA PRO A 9 -1.69 34.46 0.97
C PRO A 9 -2.71 33.38 1.39
N PRO A 10 -3.93 33.41 0.82
CA PRO A 10 -4.94 32.39 1.11
C PRO A 10 -4.39 31.01 0.76
N ARG A 11 -4.56 30.04 1.66
CA ARG A 11 -4.25 28.64 1.38
C ARG A 11 -5.04 28.25 0.14
N ALA A 12 -4.34 27.84 -0.91
CA ALA A 12 -4.97 27.21 -2.05
C ALA A 12 -5.82 26.05 -1.52
N GLU A 13 -7.14 26.17 -1.69
CA GLU A 13 -8.07 25.08 -1.49
C GLU A 13 -7.58 23.97 -2.41
N ARG A 14 -6.99 22.92 -1.82
CA ARG A 14 -6.72 21.70 -2.55
C ARG A 14 -8.09 21.09 -2.74
N ASP A 15 -8.59 21.12 -3.97
CA ASP A 15 -9.75 20.36 -4.35
C ASP A 15 -9.52 18.92 -3.93
N ASP A 16 -10.19 18.50 -2.84
CA ASP A 16 -10.27 17.12 -2.35
C ASP A 16 -11.13 16.32 -3.32
N LYS A 17 -10.72 16.28 -4.59
CA LYS A 17 -11.13 15.27 -5.54
C LYS A 17 -10.60 13.96 -4.98
N VAL A 18 -11.39 13.35 -4.10
CA VAL A 18 -11.39 11.92 -3.86
C VAL A 18 -11.32 11.29 -5.24
N ASN A 19 -10.17 10.69 -5.56
CA ASN A 19 -9.99 9.99 -6.80
C ASN A 19 -10.97 8.81 -6.77
N ASP A 20 -12.14 9.00 -7.38
CA ASP A 20 -13.18 7.99 -7.54
C ASP A 20 -12.64 6.91 -8.48
N GLY A 21 -11.84 6.01 -7.90
CA GLY A 21 -11.73 4.63 -8.32
C GLY A 21 -11.32 4.39 -9.77
N LYS A 22 -10.53 5.28 -10.37
CA LYS A 22 -9.91 5.04 -11.67
C LYS A 22 -8.46 5.50 -11.68
N ASP A 23 -7.69 4.94 -10.74
CA ASP A 23 -6.33 4.53 -11.08
C ASP A 23 -6.49 3.11 -11.64
N ASP A 24 -6.85 3.06 -12.92
CA ASP A 24 -6.37 2.03 -13.83
C ASP A 24 -4.87 1.96 -13.62
N GLY A 25 -4.47 1.03 -12.72
CA GLY A 25 -3.08 0.72 -12.46
C GLY A 25 -2.41 0.56 -13.81
N GLY A 26 -1.66 1.60 -14.18
CA GLY A 26 -1.06 1.71 -15.49
C GLY A 26 -0.23 0.46 -15.66
N ASP A 27 -0.66 -0.39 -16.58
CA ASP A 27 0.20 -1.32 -17.27
C ASP A 27 1.14 -0.45 -18.11
N ASP A 28 2.18 0.08 -17.48
CA ASP A 28 3.30 0.71 -18.15
C ASP A 28 4.11 -0.38 -18.88
N GLY A 29 3.55 -0.84 -20.00
CA GLY A 29 4.28 -1.56 -21.04
C GLY A 29 4.29 -3.09 -20.93
N GLY A 30 3.14 -3.72 -21.21
CA GLY A 30 3.05 -4.98 -21.94
C GLY A 30 3.20 -6.26 -21.13
N ASP A 31 2.08 -6.86 -20.71
CA ASP A 31 1.95 -8.26 -20.20
C ASP A 31 3.06 -8.71 -19.23
N VAL A 32 3.64 -7.78 -18.46
CA VAL A 32 4.64 -8.11 -17.44
C VAL A 32 3.88 -8.49 -16.17
N PRO A 33 4.11 -9.70 -15.61
CA PRO A 33 3.43 -10.09 -14.40
C PRO A 33 3.79 -9.15 -13.22
N PRO A 34 2.81 -8.79 -12.37
CA PRO A 34 3.02 -7.85 -11.28
C PRO A 34 4.07 -8.35 -10.29
N GLY A 35 4.75 -7.42 -9.62
CA GLY A 35 5.76 -7.73 -8.60
C GLY A 35 5.17 -8.45 -7.38
N GLN A 36 6.03 -9.19 -6.65
CA GLN A 36 5.66 -9.80 -5.37
C GLN A 36 6.06 -8.95 -4.18
N LEU A 37 5.21 -9.00 -3.16
CA LEU A 37 5.42 -8.34 -1.88
C LEU A 37 6.03 -9.33 -0.87
N ILE A 38 7.21 -8.99 -0.35
CA ILE A 38 7.85 -9.67 0.76
C ILE A 38 7.82 -8.73 1.97
N ILE A 39 7.29 -9.19 3.11
CA ILE A 39 7.22 -8.40 4.35
C ILE A 39 7.71 -9.19 5.54
N SER A 40 8.28 -8.50 6.52
CA SER A 40 8.61 -9.13 7.79
C SER A 40 7.35 -9.54 8.54
N GLU A 41 7.37 -10.71 9.19
CA GLU A 41 6.32 -11.14 10.12
C GLU A 41 6.13 -10.20 11.32
N PHE A 42 7.17 -9.43 11.66
CA PHE A 42 7.14 -8.44 12.74
C PHE A 42 6.59 -7.09 12.28
N SER A 43 6.23 -6.95 11.00
CA SER A 43 5.56 -5.75 10.50
C SER A 43 4.15 -5.66 11.09
N GLY A 44 3.73 -4.47 11.51
CA GLY A 44 2.34 -4.22 11.91
C GLY A 44 1.32 -4.51 10.79
N THR A 45 1.77 -4.54 9.53
CA THR A 45 0.95 -4.90 8.37
C THR A 45 0.87 -6.40 8.11
N ALA A 46 1.68 -7.23 8.77
CA ALA A 46 1.77 -8.66 8.48
C ALA A 46 0.42 -9.39 8.68
N SER A 47 -0.28 -9.08 9.77
CA SER A 47 -1.62 -9.63 10.03
C SER A 47 -2.67 -9.14 9.04
N SER A 48 -2.46 -7.96 8.46
CA SER A 48 -3.37 -7.32 7.51
C SER A 48 -3.04 -7.64 6.06
N LEU A 49 -1.97 -8.38 5.77
CA LEU A 49 -1.54 -8.74 4.41
C LEU A 49 -1.07 -10.22 4.41
N ALA A 50 -1.95 -11.12 4.87
CA ALA A 50 -1.63 -12.53 5.08
C ALA A 50 -1.23 -13.27 3.79
N GLU A 51 -1.63 -12.75 2.64
CA GLU A 51 -1.34 -13.29 1.32
C GLU A 51 0.05 -12.86 0.79
N ALA A 52 0.76 -11.98 1.50
CA ALA A 52 2.13 -11.60 1.19
C ALA A 52 3.14 -12.69 1.59
N LEU A 53 4.35 -12.66 1.01
CA LEU A 53 5.42 -13.55 1.42
C LEU A 53 6.04 -13.04 2.73
N HIS A 54 5.76 -13.74 3.83
CA HIS A 54 6.28 -13.37 5.14
C HIS A 54 7.70 -13.91 5.38
N ILE A 55 8.60 -13.05 5.86
CA ILE A 55 9.96 -13.44 6.24
C ILE A 55 10.24 -13.15 7.71
N ASN A 56 11.11 -13.95 8.30
CA ASN A 56 11.83 -13.59 9.50
C ASN A 56 13.15 -12.90 9.09
N PRO A 57 13.35 -11.60 9.37
CA PRO A 57 14.56 -10.87 8.96
C PRO A 57 15.83 -11.37 9.63
N TRP A 58 15.72 -12.13 10.72
CA TRP A 58 16.85 -12.72 11.43
C TRP A 58 17.30 -14.06 10.84
N ASP A 59 16.48 -14.65 9.98
CA ASP A 59 16.79 -15.88 9.25
C ASP A 59 17.23 -15.55 7.81
N VAL A 60 18.53 -15.34 7.64
CA VAL A 60 19.12 -14.98 6.33
C VAL A 60 18.87 -16.06 5.28
N ALA A 61 18.89 -17.34 5.67
CA ALA A 61 18.64 -18.44 4.76
C ALA A 61 17.16 -18.44 4.31
N GLY A 62 16.23 -18.30 5.25
CA GLY A 62 14.81 -18.20 4.95
C GLY A 62 14.46 -16.98 4.10
N VAL A 63 15.12 -15.83 4.33
CA VAL A 63 14.97 -14.64 3.46
C VAL A 63 15.41 -14.94 2.03
N ALA A 64 16.58 -15.58 1.85
CA ALA A 64 17.07 -15.93 0.52
C ALA A 64 16.13 -16.90 -0.20
N GLU A 65 15.60 -17.90 0.50
CA GLU A 65 14.61 -18.83 -0.04
C GLU A 65 13.35 -18.12 -0.51
N ARG A 66 12.79 -17.19 0.29
CA ARG A 66 11.58 -16.44 -0.09
C ARG A 66 11.81 -15.46 -1.23
N ILE A 67 13.00 -14.87 -1.33
CA ILE A 67 13.37 -14.05 -2.49
C ILE A 67 13.44 -14.94 -3.74
N ASN A 68 14.08 -16.10 -3.65
CA ASN A 68 14.14 -17.04 -4.76
C ASN A 68 12.74 -17.53 -5.17
N GLU A 69 11.88 -17.85 -4.21
CA GLU A 69 10.47 -18.20 -4.46
C GLU A 69 9.75 -17.07 -5.21
N ALA A 70 9.86 -15.83 -4.73
CA ALA A 70 9.21 -14.68 -5.36
C ALA A 70 9.64 -14.46 -6.83
N LEU A 71 10.92 -14.71 -7.13
CA LEU A 71 11.49 -14.54 -8.47
C LEU A 71 11.16 -15.72 -9.41
N THR A 72 11.03 -16.93 -8.86
CA THR A 72 10.76 -18.16 -9.64
C THR A 72 9.28 -18.50 -9.76
N MET A 73 8.42 -17.79 -9.02
CA MET A 73 6.97 -17.98 -9.00
C MET A 73 6.34 -17.77 -10.38
N SER A 74 5.38 -18.63 -10.74
CA SER A 74 4.70 -18.52 -12.03
C SER A 74 3.95 -17.17 -12.16
N PRO A 75 3.87 -16.61 -13.37
CA PRO A 75 3.12 -15.38 -13.64
C PRO A 75 1.67 -15.42 -13.12
N GLU A 76 1.01 -16.58 -13.20
CA GLU A 76 -0.37 -16.77 -12.76
C GLU A 76 -0.48 -16.62 -11.25
N ARG A 77 0.43 -17.27 -10.51
CA ARG A 77 0.45 -17.19 -9.05
C ARG A 77 0.82 -15.79 -8.57
N ARG A 78 1.74 -15.12 -9.25
CA ARG A 78 2.07 -13.71 -8.97
C ARG A 78 0.85 -12.80 -9.12
N ARG A 79 0.11 -12.93 -10.22
CA ARG A 79 -1.14 -12.17 -10.45
C ARG A 79 -2.18 -12.48 -9.38
N GLU A 80 -2.33 -13.73 -8.97
CA GLU A 80 -3.27 -14.13 -7.92
C GLU A 80 -2.95 -13.48 -6.57
N LEU A 81 -1.71 -13.65 -6.09
CA LEU A 81 -1.26 -13.09 -4.83
C LEU A 81 -1.31 -11.56 -4.85
N HIS A 82 -0.86 -10.94 -5.95
CA HIS A 82 -0.94 -9.51 -6.12
C HIS A 82 -2.38 -8.99 -6.02
N ARG A 83 -3.34 -9.64 -6.70
CA ARG A 83 -4.75 -9.26 -6.61
C ARG A 83 -5.30 -9.37 -5.19
N ALA A 84 -4.94 -10.42 -4.47
CA ALA A 84 -5.39 -10.63 -3.09
C ALA A 84 -4.87 -9.52 -2.15
N VAL A 85 -3.55 -9.27 -2.18
CA VAL A 85 -2.91 -8.22 -1.39
C VAL A 85 -3.46 -6.85 -1.76
N TYR A 86 -3.57 -6.55 -3.06
CA TYR A 86 -4.09 -5.28 -3.56
C TYR A 86 -5.55 -5.04 -3.16
N GLY A 87 -6.40 -6.07 -3.25
CA GLY A 87 -7.79 -6.00 -2.80
C GLY A 87 -7.88 -5.63 -1.32
N ARG A 88 -7.07 -6.28 -0.47
CA ARG A 88 -7.05 -6.02 0.97
C ARG A 88 -6.60 -4.59 1.32
N VAL A 89 -5.61 -4.06 0.60
CA VAL A 89 -5.17 -2.65 0.76
C VAL A 89 -6.26 -1.67 0.35
N ARG A 90 -7.03 -1.97 -0.71
CA ARG A 90 -8.12 -1.11 -1.17
C ARG A 90 -9.34 -1.12 -0.26
N GLU A 91 -9.64 -2.26 0.35
CA GLU A 91 -10.77 -2.39 1.28
C GLU A 91 -10.50 -1.68 2.61
N ARG A 92 -9.26 -1.71 3.09
CA ARG A 92 -8.82 -1.13 4.36
C ARG A 92 -7.93 0.08 4.13
N ASP A 93 -8.46 1.05 3.41
CA ASP A 93 -7.75 2.30 3.15
C ASP A 93 -7.75 3.25 4.37
N VAL A 94 -7.11 4.40 4.21
CA VAL A 94 -7.03 5.41 5.29
C VAL A 94 -8.41 5.93 5.70
N ARG A 95 -9.38 5.99 4.78
CA ARG A 95 -10.74 6.47 5.08
C ARG A 95 -11.47 5.47 5.97
N TYR A 96 -11.36 4.18 5.65
CA TYR A 96 -11.87 3.11 6.51
C TYR A 96 -11.32 3.23 7.94
N TRP A 97 -10.02 3.49 8.09
CA TRP A 97 -9.40 3.63 9.42
C TRP A 97 -9.87 4.87 10.18
N VAL A 98 -10.02 6.01 9.51
CA VAL A 98 -10.53 7.24 10.13
C VAL A 98 -11.98 7.04 10.61
N ASP A 99 -12.83 6.43 9.79
CA ASP A 99 -14.23 6.16 10.15
C ASP A 99 -14.33 5.19 11.34
N ASP A 100 -13.49 4.15 11.37
CA ASP A 100 -13.44 3.18 12.47
C ASP A 100 -12.98 3.83 13.78
N LEU A 101 -11.94 4.67 13.72
CA LEU A 101 -11.47 5.41 14.89
C LEU A 101 -12.52 6.36 15.44
N LEU A 102 -13.23 7.09 14.57
CA LEU A 102 -14.29 8.01 15.00
C LEU A 102 -15.43 7.25 15.69
N ARG A 103 -15.85 6.09 15.17
CA ARG A 103 -16.87 5.24 15.83
C ARG A 103 -16.45 4.72 17.20
N LEU A 104 -15.16 4.53 17.44
CA LEU A 104 -14.66 4.09 18.76
C LEU A 104 -14.65 5.21 19.81
N LEU A 105 -14.72 6.47 19.37
CA LEU A 105 -14.67 7.65 20.26
C LEU A 105 -16.06 8.22 20.58
N GLU A 106 -17.09 7.83 19.82
CA GLU A 106 -18.51 8.11 20.11
C GLU A 106 -19.08 7.15 21.16
#